data_AF-A0A8B6Y879-F1
#
_entry.id   AF-A0A8B6Y879-F1
#
_cell.length_a   1.000
_cell.length_b   1.000
_cell.length_c   1.000
_cell.angle_alpha   90.00
_cell.angle_beta   90.00
_cell.angle_gamma   90.00
#
_symmetry.space_group_name_H-M   'P 1'
#
loop_
_entity.id
_entity.type
_entity.pdbx_description
1 polymer ?
#
loop_
_entity_poly.entity_id
_entity_poly.type
_entity_poly.pdbx_seq_one_letter_code
_entity_poly.pdbx_strand_id
1 'polypeptide(L)'
;MDEMKIQENLVWDKHTGEIVGYVDLGDADINIATLPKVDDFATHVLVFLVRSIVNPFKFSLANFATTGATAYQIFPLLWKAIGICELNSLKVIAVTCDGASANRKLFKMHFTMTRNDDMNPHVDATYRTLNYFSSEKRFIYFISDPPHLIKTVRNCLYNSKNAEGTRYMWNGGMCILWNHIADIFYEDRECGLHILSKLTFEHIKLTPYSKMNVKLAAQVLSSTVSKVLLHYGPPEAESTAKFCALMDSFFDIMNIRI
;
A
#
# COMPACT_ATOMS: atom_id res chain seq x y z
N MET A 1 2.85 -5.09 8.29
CA MET A 1 3.80 -4.12 8.86
C MET A 1 3.38 -2.75 8.37
N ASP A 2 3.32 -1.79 9.27
CA ASP A 2 2.99 -0.40 8.94
C ASP A 2 3.68 0.53 9.94
N GLU A 3 3.81 1.80 9.56
CA GLU A 3 4.43 2.83 10.38
C GLU A 3 3.39 3.89 10.74
N MET A 4 3.19 4.08 12.05
CA MET A 4 2.18 4.99 12.58
C MET A 4 2.83 6.26 13.10
N LYS A 5 2.31 7.43 12.69
CA LYS A 5 2.76 8.71 13.24
C LYS A 5 2.30 8.87 14.68
N ILE A 6 3.21 9.28 15.56
CA ILE A 6 2.95 9.56 16.98
C ILE A 6 3.24 11.02 17.30
N GLN A 7 2.77 11.48 18.46
CA GLN A 7 3.15 12.79 18.96
C GLN A 7 4.55 12.73 19.55
N GLU A 8 5.43 13.60 19.07
CA GLU A 8 6.79 13.77 19.58
C GLU A 8 6.72 14.31 21.00
N ASN A 9 7.15 13.51 21.98
CA ASN A 9 7.27 13.95 23.36
C ASN A 9 8.20 13.02 24.14
N LEU A 10 8.79 13.55 25.21
CA LEU A 10 9.46 12.76 26.22
C LEU A 10 8.50 12.47 27.36
N VAL A 11 8.36 11.20 27.71
CA VAL A 11 7.53 10.74 28.81
C VAL A 11 8.42 10.01 29.80
N TRP A 12 8.39 10.47 31.05
CA TRP A 12 8.99 9.73 32.15
C TRP A 12 8.11 8.54 32.51
N ASP A 13 8.61 7.32 32.26
CA ASP A 13 7.94 6.11 32.70
C ASP A 13 8.25 5.87 34.19
N LYS A 14 7.21 5.97 35.02
CA LYS A 14 7.32 5.80 36.48
C LYS A 14 7.61 4.35 36.89
N HIS A 15 7.37 3.38 36.01
CA HIS A 15 7.55 1.96 36.30
C HIS A 15 8.97 1.49 36.00
N THR A 16 9.50 1.85 34.84
CA THR A 16 10.87 1.53 34.45
C THR A 16 11.89 2.51 35.03
N GLY A 17 11.46 3.74 35.34
CA GLY A 17 12.35 4.81 35.78
C GLY A 17 13.18 5.41 34.63
N GLU A 18 12.75 5.19 33.39
CA GLU A 18 13.45 5.64 32.19
C GLU A 18 12.67 6.75 31.47
N ILE A 19 13.41 7.59 30.74
CA ILE A 19 12.82 8.57 29.82
C ILE A 19 12.55 7.86 28.49
N VAL A 20 11.29 7.79 28.11
CA VAL A 20 10.82 7.19 26.84
C VAL A 20 10.48 8.31 25.86
N GLY A 21 10.76 8.11 24.57
CA GLY A 21 10.45 9.08 23.51
C GLY A 21 11.55 9.27 22.47
N TYR A 22 12.71 8.65 22.67
CA TYR A 22 13.77 8.58 21.68
C TYR A 22 13.53 7.48 20.65
N VAL A 23 14.23 7.56 19.52
CA VAL A 23 14.28 6.49 18.53
C VAL A 23 14.89 5.23 19.15
N ASP A 24 14.20 4.10 18.98
CA ASP A 24 14.68 2.80 19.44
C ASP A 24 14.23 1.67 18.50
N LEU A 25 15.19 1.07 17.80
CA LEU A 25 15.02 -0.10 16.94
C LEU A 25 15.23 -1.43 17.67
N GLY A 26 15.38 -1.40 19.01
CA GLY A 26 15.49 -2.58 19.87
C GLY A 26 16.82 -3.32 19.79
N ASP A 27 17.84 -2.73 19.15
CA ASP A 27 19.20 -3.27 19.07
C ASP A 27 20.20 -2.11 18.98
N ALA A 28 21.15 -2.06 19.93
CA ALA A 28 22.14 -1.00 20.03
C ALA A 28 23.03 -0.94 18.77
N ASP A 29 23.38 -2.08 18.17
CA ASP A 29 24.22 -2.11 16.97
C ASP A 29 23.47 -1.60 15.75
N ILE A 30 22.17 -1.90 15.63
CA ILE A 30 21.31 -1.38 14.56
C ILE A 30 21.09 0.13 14.75
N ASN A 31 20.84 0.57 15.98
CA ASN A 31 20.69 1.98 16.33
C ASN A 31 21.98 2.76 15.97
N ILE A 32 23.16 2.30 16.40
CA ILE A 32 24.44 2.96 16.15
C ILE A 32 24.81 2.94 14.67
N ALA A 33 24.55 1.84 13.95
CA ALA A 33 24.92 1.71 12.54
C ALA A 33 24.03 2.51 11.59
N THR A 34 22.80 2.85 12.00
CA THR A 34 21.80 3.45 11.09
C THR A 34 21.31 4.83 11.51
N LEU A 35 21.56 5.27 12.76
CA LEU A 35 21.17 6.59 13.23
C LEU A 35 22.36 7.56 13.14
N PRO A 36 22.21 8.70 12.43
CA PRO A 36 23.23 9.76 12.44
C PRO A 36 23.32 10.48 13.80
N LYS A 37 22.27 10.41 14.62
CA LYS A 37 22.19 10.93 16.00
C LYS A 37 21.32 10.00 16.84
N VAL A 38 21.82 9.59 18.01
CA VAL A 38 21.14 8.65 18.92
C VAL A 38 19.99 9.32 19.69
N ASP A 39 20.01 10.66 19.79
CA ASP A 39 19.09 11.43 20.66
C ASP A 39 17.88 12.04 19.91
N ASP A 40 17.56 11.56 18.70
CA ASP A 40 16.41 12.09 17.97
C ASP A 40 15.08 11.60 18.59
N PHE A 41 14.08 12.48 18.61
CA PHE A 41 12.74 12.16 19.08
C PHE A 41 12.02 11.26 18.09
N ALA A 42 11.37 10.21 18.59
CA ALA A 42 10.55 9.34 17.77
C ALA A 42 9.31 10.08 17.24
N THR A 43 9.18 10.12 15.92
CA THR A 43 8.03 10.73 15.24
C THR A 43 7.03 9.68 14.78
N HIS A 44 7.48 8.42 14.66
CA HIS A 44 6.70 7.30 14.18
C HIS A 44 6.97 6.05 15.03
N VAL A 45 6.10 5.04 14.87
CA VAL A 45 6.25 3.71 15.44
C VAL A 45 6.04 2.69 14.34
N LEU A 46 7.07 1.89 14.06
CA LEU A 46 7.00 0.74 13.16
C LEU A 46 6.40 -0.45 13.90
N VAL A 47 5.33 -1.04 13.37
CA VAL A 47 4.64 -2.17 14.00
C VAL A 47 4.67 -3.42 13.12
N PHE A 48 5.09 -4.54 13.70
CA PHE A 48 4.97 -5.88 13.13
C PHE A 48 3.77 -6.60 13.72
N LEU A 49 2.67 -6.64 12.96
CA LEU A 49 1.48 -7.39 13.30
C LEU A 49 1.50 -8.77 12.62
N VAL A 50 1.32 -9.83 13.40
CA VAL A 50 1.09 -11.19 12.90
C VAL A 50 -0.41 -11.44 12.84
N ARG A 51 -0.88 -11.91 11.69
CA ARG A 51 -2.27 -12.29 11.46
C ARG A 51 -2.33 -13.69 10.88
N SER A 52 -3.17 -14.54 11.45
CA SER A 52 -3.43 -15.86 10.87
C SER A 52 -4.34 -15.75 9.65
N ILE A 53 -4.09 -16.60 8.66
CA ILE A 53 -4.90 -16.70 7.44
C ILE A 53 -6.18 -17.48 7.71
N VAL A 54 -6.09 -18.54 8.53
CA VAL A 54 -7.18 -19.49 8.76
C VAL A 54 -7.98 -19.11 10.01
N ASN A 55 -7.29 -18.68 11.06
CA ASN A 55 -7.91 -18.40 12.35
C ASN A 55 -8.06 -16.89 12.57
N PRO A 56 -9.04 -16.42 13.37
CA PRO A 56 -9.18 -15.02 13.75
C PRO A 56 -8.13 -14.59 14.79
N PHE A 57 -6.87 -14.98 14.59
CA PHE A 57 -5.75 -14.66 15.46
C PHE A 57 -5.00 -13.44 14.92
N LYS A 58 -4.80 -12.45 15.80
CA LYS A 58 -4.02 -11.24 15.53
C LYS A 58 -3.18 -10.93 16.76
N PHE A 59 -1.90 -10.64 16.55
CA PHE A 59 -0.96 -10.39 17.63
C PHE A 59 0.09 -9.37 17.19
N SER A 60 0.34 -8.36 18.04
CA SER A 60 1.44 -7.42 17.83
C SER A 60 2.72 -8.08 18.29
N LEU A 61 3.61 -8.41 17.34
CA LEU A 61 4.86 -9.11 17.64
C LEU A 61 5.92 -8.16 18.16
N ALA A 62 6.08 -7.02 17.52
CA ALA A 62 7.10 -6.03 17.88
C ALA A 62 6.70 -4.64 17.41
N ASN A 63 7.19 -3.65 18.12
CA ASN A 63 6.95 -2.23 17.86
C ASN A 63 8.24 -1.47 18.17
N PHE A 64 8.64 -0.62 17.24
CA PHE A 64 9.91 0.10 17.27
C PHE A 64 9.66 1.59 17.08
N ALA A 65 10.28 2.42 17.90
CA ALA A 65 10.16 3.87 17.83
C ALA A 65 11.13 4.41 16.79
N THR A 66 10.65 5.21 15.84
CA THR A 66 11.39 5.58 14.61
C THR A 66 11.19 7.04 14.23
N THR A 67 12.08 7.57 13.39
CA THR A 67 11.93 8.87 12.71
C THR A 67 11.53 8.71 11.24
N GLY A 68 10.89 7.60 10.90
CA GLY A 68 10.69 7.13 9.53
C GLY A 68 11.68 6.02 9.19
N ALA A 69 11.26 4.77 9.30
CA ALA A 69 12.12 3.61 9.14
C ALA A 69 12.60 3.45 7.68
N THR A 70 13.92 3.37 7.49
CA THR A 70 14.49 3.10 6.17
C THR A 70 14.39 1.61 5.81
N ALA A 71 14.42 1.30 4.51
CA ALA A 71 14.43 -0.10 4.05
C ALA A 71 15.57 -0.93 4.67
N TYR A 72 16.74 -0.32 4.91
CA TYR A 72 17.89 -0.98 5.51
C TYR A 72 17.72 -1.29 6.99
N GLN A 73 16.96 -0.46 7.72
CA GLN A 73 16.59 -0.71 9.12
C GLN A 73 15.48 -1.76 9.22
N ILE A 74 14.48 -1.69 8.34
CA ILE A 74 13.36 -2.62 8.33
C ILE A 74 13.82 -4.04 7.97
N PHE A 75 14.79 -4.18 7.05
CA PHE A 75 15.25 -5.47 6.56
C PHE A 75 15.69 -6.46 7.67
N PRO A 76 16.66 -6.13 8.55
CA PRO A 76 17.06 -7.03 9.63
C PRO A 76 15.93 -7.26 10.64
N LEU A 77 15.12 -6.24 10.95
CA LEU A 77 13.98 -6.37 11.86
C LEU A 77 12.92 -7.34 11.33
N LEU A 78 12.63 -7.28 10.02
CA LEU A 78 11.71 -8.20 9.35
C LEU A 78 12.22 -9.64 9.46
N TRP A 79 13.51 -9.88 9.17
CA TRP A 79 14.08 -11.22 9.26
C TRP A 79 14.16 -11.75 10.69
N LYS A 80 14.44 -10.89 11.68
CA LYS A 80 14.37 -11.24 13.11
C LYS A 80 12.94 -11.64 13.51
N ALA A 81 11.94 -10.88 13.07
CA ALA A 81 10.53 -11.18 13.30
C ALA A 81 10.10 -12.51 12.65
N ILE A 82 10.50 -12.76 11.39
CA ILE A 82 10.25 -14.03 10.69
C ILE A 82 10.91 -15.19 11.44
N GLY A 83 12.17 -15.04 11.84
CA GLY A 83 12.90 -16.07 12.59
C GLY A 83 12.20 -16.44 13.90
N ILE A 84 11.76 -15.45 14.68
CA ILE A 84 11.01 -15.68 15.93
C ILE A 84 9.70 -16.44 15.63
N CYS A 85 8.98 -16.08 14.58
CA CYS A 85 7.74 -16.78 14.21
C CYS A 85 8.01 -18.25 13.87
N GLU A 86 8.97 -18.51 12.98
CA GLU A 86 9.29 -19.87 12.52
C GLU A 86 9.81 -20.76 13.66
N LEU A 87 10.62 -20.22 14.57
CA LEU A 87 11.08 -20.93 15.77
C LEU A 87 9.94 -21.34 16.71
N ASN A 88 8.86 -20.55 16.75
CA ASN A 88 7.67 -20.84 17.54
C ASN A 88 6.61 -21.63 16.75
N SER A 89 7.00 -22.33 15.67
CA SER A 89 6.11 -23.11 14.81
C SER A 89 5.00 -22.29 14.09
N LEU A 90 5.17 -20.97 13.99
CA LEU A 90 4.30 -20.12 13.18
C LEU A 90 4.88 -19.98 11.77
N LYS A 91 4.25 -20.69 10.82
CA LYS A 91 4.65 -20.65 9.40
C LYS A 91 4.30 -19.30 8.78
N VAL A 92 5.31 -18.50 8.44
CA VAL A 92 5.12 -17.23 7.72
C VAL A 92 4.95 -17.52 6.24
N ILE A 93 3.85 -17.02 5.65
CA ILE A 93 3.49 -17.25 4.23
C ILE A 93 3.60 -15.95 3.43
N ALA A 94 3.16 -14.83 4.00
CA ALA A 94 3.17 -13.55 3.31
C ALA A 94 3.50 -12.40 4.27
N VAL A 95 4.10 -11.35 3.70
CA VAL A 95 4.35 -10.08 4.37
C VAL A 95 3.55 -9.01 3.63
N THR A 96 2.69 -8.32 4.37
CA THR A 96 1.88 -7.21 3.84
C THR A 96 2.37 -5.87 4.40
N CYS A 97 2.54 -4.90 3.51
CA CYS A 97 2.84 -3.52 3.87
C CYS A 97 2.18 -2.54 2.89
N ASP A 98 2.19 -1.27 3.25
CA ASP A 98 1.74 -0.22 2.34
C ASP A 98 2.71 -0.03 1.16
N GLY A 99 2.34 0.88 0.26
CA GLY A 99 3.15 1.23 -0.91
C GLY A 99 4.25 2.25 -0.64
N ALA A 100 4.69 2.52 0.60
CA ALA A 100 5.72 3.52 0.87
C ALA A 100 7.05 3.25 0.15
N SER A 101 7.83 4.29 -0.11
CA SER A 101 9.11 4.16 -0.83
C SER A 101 10.10 3.23 -0.13
N ALA A 102 10.17 3.29 1.20
CA ALA A 102 10.98 2.39 2.02
C ALA A 102 10.54 0.93 1.85
N ASN A 103 9.23 0.65 1.89
CA ASN A 103 8.67 -0.68 1.74
C ASN A 103 8.87 -1.25 0.33
N ARG A 104 8.73 -0.44 -0.73
CA ARG A 104 9.06 -0.87 -2.09
C ARG A 104 10.55 -1.18 -2.26
N LYS A 105 11.42 -0.39 -1.63
CA LYS A 105 12.87 -0.63 -1.65
C LYS A 105 13.21 -1.90 -0.86
N LEU A 106 12.54 -2.16 0.26
CA LEU A 106 12.66 -3.40 1.03
C LEU A 106 12.38 -4.62 0.16
N PHE A 107 11.30 -4.62 -0.63
CA PHE A 107 11.01 -5.72 -1.56
C PHE A 107 12.12 -5.86 -2.60
N LYS A 108 12.55 -4.76 -3.24
CA LYS A 108 13.65 -4.79 -4.22
C LYS A 108 14.97 -5.31 -3.64
N MET A 109 15.26 -5.08 -2.36
CA MET A 109 16.46 -5.62 -1.71
C MET A 109 16.47 -7.15 -1.67
N HIS A 110 15.32 -7.81 -1.74
CA HIS A 110 15.22 -9.26 -1.82
C HIS A 110 15.43 -9.80 -3.24
N PHE A 111 15.54 -8.95 -4.26
CA PHE A 111 15.73 -9.37 -5.66
C PHE A 111 16.99 -10.21 -5.85
N THR A 112 18.10 -9.81 -5.22
CA THR A 112 19.37 -10.56 -5.29
C THR A 112 19.25 -11.96 -4.70
N MET A 113 18.29 -12.16 -3.78
CA MET A 113 18.03 -13.42 -3.11
C MET A 113 17.16 -14.35 -3.95
N THR A 114 16.38 -13.81 -4.90
CA THR A 114 15.53 -14.58 -5.82
C THR A 114 16.07 -14.64 -7.25
N ARG A 115 17.17 -13.94 -7.57
CA ARG A 115 17.69 -13.78 -8.93
C ARG A 115 17.96 -15.10 -9.66
N ASN A 116 18.34 -16.16 -8.94
CA ASN A 116 18.62 -17.46 -9.55
C ASN A 116 17.35 -18.28 -9.86
N ASP A 117 16.22 -17.94 -9.22
CA ASP A 117 14.94 -18.65 -9.35
C ASP A 117 13.89 -17.88 -10.18
N ASP A 118 14.13 -16.58 -10.44
CA ASP A 118 13.22 -15.72 -11.20
C ASP A 118 13.60 -15.73 -12.70
N MET A 119 12.99 -16.64 -13.44
CA MET A 119 13.19 -16.82 -14.89
C MET A 119 12.43 -15.79 -15.75
N ASN A 120 11.91 -14.71 -15.16
CA ASN A 120 11.14 -13.69 -15.88
C ASN A 120 11.99 -12.43 -16.15
N PRO A 121 12.61 -12.31 -17.33
CA PRO A 121 13.45 -11.15 -17.67
C PRO A 121 12.67 -9.83 -17.84
N HIS A 122 11.33 -9.87 -17.78
CA HIS A 122 10.47 -8.72 -18.06
C HIS A 122 9.88 -8.04 -16.82
N VAL A 123 10.15 -8.55 -15.62
CA VAL A 123 9.52 -8.05 -14.38
C VAL A 123 10.59 -7.65 -13.37
N ASP A 124 10.86 -6.34 -13.24
CA ASP A 124 11.69 -5.73 -12.17
C ASP A 124 10.93 -5.65 -10.83
N ALA A 125 10.07 -6.64 -10.54
CA ALA A 125 9.23 -6.65 -9.35
C ALA A 125 9.52 -7.90 -8.51
N THR A 126 10.11 -7.69 -7.33
CA THR A 126 10.32 -8.75 -6.35
C THR A 126 9.02 -9.00 -5.59
N TYR A 127 8.39 -10.15 -5.84
CA TYR A 127 7.10 -10.54 -5.23
C TYR A 127 7.22 -11.69 -4.23
N ARG A 128 8.38 -12.34 -4.14
CA ARG A 128 8.65 -13.42 -3.18
C ARG A 128 10.11 -13.44 -2.75
N THR A 129 10.40 -14.17 -1.68
CA THR A 129 11.76 -14.50 -1.26
C THR A 129 11.80 -15.86 -0.56
N LEU A 130 12.96 -16.53 -0.56
CA LEU A 130 13.13 -17.82 0.11
C LEU A 130 13.22 -17.63 1.62
N ASN A 131 12.43 -18.36 2.40
CA ASN A 131 12.51 -18.34 3.85
C ASN A 131 13.66 -19.21 4.36
N TYR A 132 14.76 -18.60 4.79
CA TYR A 132 15.90 -19.32 5.36
C TYR A 132 15.63 -19.96 6.72
N PHE A 133 14.66 -19.46 7.47
CA PHE A 133 14.29 -20.00 8.77
C PHE A 133 13.33 -21.19 8.66
N SER A 134 12.79 -21.45 7.46
CA SER A 134 11.95 -22.62 7.21
C SER A 134 12.82 -23.83 6.84
N SER A 135 12.74 -24.90 7.64
CA SER A 135 13.33 -26.20 7.31
C SER A 135 12.88 -26.74 5.94
N GLU A 136 11.63 -26.46 5.57
CA GLU A 136 11.00 -26.83 4.30
C GLU A 136 11.38 -25.91 3.11
N LYS A 137 12.25 -24.91 3.30
CA LYS A 137 12.62 -23.93 2.25
C LYS A 137 11.41 -23.28 1.54
N ARG A 138 10.40 -22.88 2.30
CA ARG A 138 9.18 -22.24 1.77
C ARG A 138 9.46 -20.82 1.27
N PHE A 139 8.66 -20.34 0.32
CA PHE A 139 8.67 -18.93 -0.07
C PHE A 139 7.79 -18.09 0.84
N ILE A 140 8.22 -16.84 1.05
CA ILE A 140 7.42 -15.75 1.62
C ILE A 140 7.02 -14.83 0.47
N TYR A 141 5.74 -14.51 0.37
CA TYR A 141 5.20 -13.62 -0.65
C TYR A 141 5.07 -12.19 -0.13
N PHE A 142 5.46 -11.23 -0.95
CA PHE A 142 5.31 -9.80 -0.66
C PHE A 142 4.01 -9.29 -1.27
N ILE A 143 3.12 -8.77 -0.43
CA ILE A 143 1.80 -8.29 -0.84
C ILE A 143 1.68 -6.82 -0.46
N SER A 144 1.40 -5.96 -1.43
CA SER A 144 1.06 -4.57 -1.14
C SER A 144 -0.41 -4.47 -0.70
N ASP A 145 -0.71 -3.59 0.25
CA ASP A 145 -2.07 -3.41 0.75
C ASP A 145 -3.04 -2.94 -0.36
N PRO A 146 -4.07 -3.74 -0.73
CA PRO A 146 -4.98 -3.42 -1.83
C PRO A 146 -5.78 -2.11 -1.64
N PRO A 147 -6.36 -1.82 -0.44
CA PRO A 147 -6.96 -0.51 -0.14
C PRO A 147 -6.03 0.69 -0.36
N HIS A 148 -4.74 0.58 -0.02
CA HIS A 148 -3.77 1.63 -0.33
C HIS A 148 -3.46 1.72 -1.83
N LEU A 149 -3.40 0.59 -2.54
CA LEU A 149 -3.19 0.56 -3.99
C LEU A 149 -4.33 1.24 -4.75
N ILE A 150 -5.60 0.93 -4.44
CA ILE A 150 -6.75 1.51 -5.16
C ILE A 150 -6.80 3.05 -5.00
N LYS A 151 -6.46 3.56 -3.80
CA LYS A 151 -6.33 5.01 -3.56
C LYS A 151 -5.22 5.62 -4.39
N THR A 152 -4.06 4.96 -4.43
CA THR A 152 -2.89 5.42 -5.18
C THR A 152 -3.21 5.46 -6.68
N VAL A 153 -3.84 4.40 -7.20
CA VAL A 153 -4.27 4.32 -8.59
C VAL A 153 -5.25 5.43 -8.94
N ARG A 154 -6.28 5.65 -8.10
CA ARG A 154 -7.22 6.77 -8.30
C ARG A 154 -6.52 8.12 -8.27
N ASN A 155 -5.59 8.34 -7.34
CA ASN A 155 -4.83 9.59 -7.25
C ASN A 155 -3.92 9.79 -8.47
N CYS A 156 -3.34 8.73 -9.02
CA CYS A 156 -2.61 8.77 -10.29
C CYS A 156 -3.54 9.13 -11.45
N LEU A 157 -4.71 8.51 -11.53
CA LEU A 157 -5.71 8.79 -12.56
C LEU A 157 -6.20 10.23 -12.47
N TYR A 158 -6.47 10.75 -11.26
CA TYR A 158 -6.85 12.14 -11.05
C TYR A 158 -5.82 13.15 -11.59
N ASN A 159 -4.53 12.79 -11.52
CA ASN A 159 -3.45 13.61 -12.06
C ASN A 159 -3.24 13.40 -13.57
N SER A 160 -3.96 12.46 -14.19
CA SER A 160 -3.99 12.21 -15.63
C SER A 160 -5.08 13.05 -16.31
N LYS A 161 -4.73 14.26 -16.76
CA LYS A 161 -5.66 15.27 -17.30
C LYS A 161 -5.04 16.02 -18.47
N ASN A 162 -5.87 16.46 -19.43
CA ASN A 162 -5.43 17.06 -20.69
C ASN A 162 -4.75 18.44 -20.58
N ALA A 163 -5.03 19.22 -19.53
CA ALA A 163 -4.54 20.60 -19.41
C ALA A 163 -3.83 20.91 -18.08
N GLU A 164 -4.27 20.29 -16.98
CA GLU A 164 -3.76 20.55 -15.62
C GLU A 164 -3.16 19.29 -14.97
N GLY A 165 -2.95 18.23 -15.76
CA GLY A 165 -2.40 16.97 -15.30
C GLY A 165 -0.90 17.06 -15.03
N THR A 166 -0.42 16.35 -14.02
CA THR A 166 1.01 16.19 -13.76
C THR A 166 1.59 14.91 -14.37
N ARG A 167 0.73 14.08 -14.98
CA ARG A 167 1.09 12.83 -15.65
C ARG A 167 0.07 12.48 -16.71
N TYR A 168 0.40 11.49 -17.55
CA TYR A 168 -0.56 10.82 -18.41
C TYR A 168 -0.48 9.32 -18.18
N MET A 169 -1.65 8.68 -18.08
CA MET A 169 -1.79 7.24 -18.05
C MET A 169 -2.21 6.75 -19.42
N TRP A 170 -1.70 5.57 -19.81
CA TRP A 170 -1.92 5.01 -21.14
C TRP A 170 -2.13 3.51 -21.03
N ASN A 171 -2.98 2.97 -21.89
CA ASN A 171 -3.14 1.53 -22.04
C ASN A 171 -3.39 1.21 -23.52
N GLY A 172 -2.54 0.37 -24.11
CA GLY A 172 -2.65 -0.02 -25.51
C GLY A 172 -2.64 1.15 -26.50
N GLY A 173 -1.87 2.21 -26.21
CA GLY A 173 -1.80 3.41 -27.06
C GLY A 173 -2.93 4.44 -26.86
N MET A 174 -3.91 4.15 -26.01
CA MET A 174 -5.00 5.08 -25.68
C MET A 174 -4.78 5.75 -24.33
N CYS A 175 -5.08 7.06 -24.25
CA CYS A 175 -5.02 7.83 -23.01
C CYS A 175 -6.07 7.37 -22.00
N ILE A 176 -5.69 7.19 -20.75
CA ILE A 176 -6.60 7.02 -19.62
C ILE A 176 -6.65 8.36 -18.87
N LEU A 177 -7.79 9.02 -18.89
CA LEU A 177 -7.92 10.41 -18.42
C LEU A 177 -9.01 10.54 -17.36
N TRP A 178 -8.75 11.37 -16.35
CA TRP A 178 -9.76 11.76 -15.37
C TRP A 178 -10.90 12.54 -16.00
N ASN A 179 -10.61 13.32 -17.04
CA ASN A 179 -11.61 14.11 -17.77
C ASN A 179 -12.79 13.25 -18.22
N HIS A 180 -12.54 12.06 -18.78
CA HIS A 180 -13.61 11.15 -19.19
C HIS A 180 -14.62 10.83 -18.07
N ILE A 181 -14.13 10.63 -16.84
CA ILE A 181 -14.99 10.34 -15.67
C ILE A 181 -15.65 11.62 -15.15
N ALA A 182 -14.94 12.75 -15.17
CA ALA A 182 -15.46 14.01 -14.69
C ALA A 182 -16.59 14.53 -15.59
N ASP A 183 -16.38 14.52 -16.91
CA ASP A 183 -17.29 15.07 -17.91
C ASP A 183 -18.62 14.29 -17.90
N ILE A 184 -18.55 12.97 -17.94
CA ILE A 184 -19.74 12.11 -17.87
C ILE A 184 -20.49 12.23 -16.54
N PHE A 185 -19.78 12.51 -15.44
CA PHE A 185 -20.42 12.79 -14.16
C PHE A 185 -21.21 14.09 -14.19
N TYR A 186 -20.67 15.16 -14.78
CA TYR A 186 -21.41 16.43 -14.87
C TYR A 186 -22.60 16.32 -15.82
N GLU A 187 -22.46 15.60 -16.94
CA GLU A 187 -23.57 15.31 -17.85
C GLU A 187 -24.70 14.52 -17.15
N ASP A 188 -24.35 13.47 -16.39
CA ASP A 188 -25.32 12.70 -15.61
C ASP A 188 -26.07 13.56 -14.57
N ARG A 189 -25.46 14.65 -14.09
CA ARG A 189 -26.07 15.56 -13.10
C ARG A 189 -27.11 16.50 -13.68
N GLU A 190 -27.06 16.77 -14.98
CA GLU A 190 -28.09 17.54 -15.68
C GLU A 190 -29.35 16.70 -15.98
N CYS A 191 -29.25 15.37 -15.89
CA CYS A 191 -30.36 14.45 -16.06
C CYS A 191 -31.24 14.35 -14.79
N GLY A 192 -32.56 14.23 -14.98
CA GLY A 192 -33.49 14.04 -13.86
C GLY A 192 -33.36 12.68 -13.15
N LEU A 193 -32.76 11.68 -13.80
CA LEU A 193 -32.47 10.36 -13.24
C LEU A 193 -30.99 10.03 -13.43
N HIS A 194 -30.25 9.96 -12.31
CA HIS A 194 -28.80 9.77 -12.31
C HIS A 194 -28.41 8.30 -12.34
N ILE A 195 -27.63 7.90 -13.35
CA ILE A 195 -27.06 6.55 -13.48
C ILE A 195 -25.86 6.40 -12.52
N LEU A 196 -25.07 7.47 -12.33
CA LEU A 196 -23.92 7.51 -11.42
C LEU A 196 -24.32 7.96 -10.01
N SER A 197 -25.44 7.41 -9.50
CA SER A 197 -26.04 7.78 -8.21
C SER A 197 -25.10 7.68 -7.00
N LYS A 198 -24.11 6.78 -7.04
CA LYS A 198 -23.10 6.60 -5.97
C LYS A 198 -22.01 7.67 -5.98
N LEU A 199 -21.73 8.29 -7.12
CA LEU A 199 -20.72 9.33 -7.22
C LEU A 199 -21.30 10.65 -6.72
N THR A 200 -20.43 11.48 -6.15
CA THR A 200 -20.75 12.82 -5.65
C THR A 200 -19.65 13.78 -6.08
N PHE A 201 -19.83 15.08 -5.86
CA PHE A 201 -18.77 16.05 -6.16
C PHE A 201 -17.43 15.74 -5.46
N GLU A 202 -17.44 15.13 -4.28
CA GLU A 202 -16.22 14.69 -3.58
C GLU A 202 -15.46 13.57 -4.29
N HIS A 203 -16.15 12.79 -5.13
CA HIS A 203 -15.50 11.77 -5.96
C HIS A 203 -14.73 12.41 -7.12
N ILE A 204 -15.21 13.55 -7.63
CA ILE A 204 -14.66 14.22 -8.82
C ILE A 204 -13.63 15.30 -8.45
N LYS A 205 -13.91 16.12 -7.44
CA LYS A 205 -13.01 17.17 -6.94
C LYS A 205 -12.30 16.70 -5.69
N LEU A 206 -11.06 16.24 -5.85
CA LEU A 206 -10.34 15.59 -4.76
C LEU A 206 -9.71 16.58 -3.77
N THR A 207 -10.26 16.62 -2.56
CA THR A 207 -9.67 17.25 -1.38
C THR A 207 -8.64 16.33 -0.69
N PRO A 208 -7.77 16.84 0.20
CA PRO A 208 -6.86 15.99 0.99
C PRO A 208 -7.58 14.84 1.72
N TYR A 209 -8.80 15.08 2.22
CA TYR A 209 -9.61 14.06 2.87
C TYR A 209 -10.07 12.97 1.87
N SER A 210 -10.66 13.37 0.75
CA SER A 210 -11.13 12.42 -0.27
C SER A 210 -9.99 11.60 -0.90
N LYS A 211 -8.75 12.13 -0.95
CA LYS A 211 -7.55 11.43 -1.43
C LYS A 211 -7.21 10.21 -0.56
N MET A 212 -7.58 10.24 0.71
CA MET A 212 -7.33 9.18 1.69
C MET A 212 -8.51 8.22 1.88
N ASN A 213 -9.68 8.54 1.32
CA ASN A 213 -10.89 7.73 1.47
C ASN A 213 -10.94 6.58 0.43
N VAL A 214 -10.82 5.34 0.92
CA VAL A 214 -10.85 4.11 0.09
C VAL A 214 -12.22 3.93 -0.58
N LYS A 215 -13.31 4.24 0.12
CA LYS A 215 -14.67 4.07 -0.42
C LYS A 215 -14.88 4.92 -1.67
N LEU A 216 -14.49 6.20 -1.61
CA LEU A 216 -14.60 7.09 -2.77
C LEU A 216 -13.75 6.58 -3.94
N ALA A 217 -12.53 6.08 -3.66
CA ALA A 217 -11.66 5.55 -4.70
C ALA A 217 -12.24 4.31 -5.38
N ALA A 218 -12.77 3.36 -4.61
CA ALA A 218 -13.40 2.15 -5.14
C ALA A 218 -14.69 2.46 -5.93
N GLN A 219 -15.50 3.43 -5.46
CA GLN A 219 -16.71 3.83 -6.19
C GLN A 219 -16.41 4.48 -7.54
N VAL A 220 -15.35 5.29 -7.64
CA VAL A 220 -14.87 5.85 -8.92
C VAL A 220 -14.37 4.75 -9.86
N LEU A 221 -13.55 3.84 -9.35
CA LEU A 221 -12.95 2.76 -10.13
C LEU A 221 -13.84 1.51 -10.13
N SER A 222 -15.11 1.68 -10.49
CA SER A 222 -16.11 0.61 -10.44
C SER A 222 -16.59 0.16 -11.82
N SER A 223 -17.13 -1.07 -11.89
CA SER A 223 -17.81 -1.59 -13.08
C SER A 223 -19.02 -0.76 -13.51
N THR A 224 -19.67 -0.04 -12.59
CA THR A 224 -20.78 0.88 -12.93
C THR A 224 -20.27 2.06 -13.76
N VAL A 225 -19.18 2.70 -13.31
CA VAL A 225 -18.54 3.80 -14.06
C VAL A 225 -18.02 3.30 -15.41
N SER A 226 -17.43 2.11 -15.44
CA SER A 226 -17.00 1.47 -16.69
C SER A 226 -18.15 1.32 -17.70
N LYS A 227 -19.28 0.75 -17.30
CA LYS A 227 -20.44 0.55 -18.19
C LYS A 227 -21.02 1.87 -18.71
N VAL A 228 -21.08 2.89 -17.85
CA VAL A 228 -21.57 4.22 -18.23
C VAL A 228 -20.64 4.87 -19.26
N LEU A 229 -19.32 4.81 -19.05
CA LEU A 229 -18.34 5.29 -20.02
C LEU A 229 -18.41 4.55 -21.36
N LEU A 230 -18.62 3.23 -21.37
CA LEU A 230 -18.75 2.46 -22.61
C LEU A 230 -20.02 2.79 -23.40
N HIS A 231 -21.11 3.14 -22.72
CA HIS A 231 -22.41 3.32 -23.37
C HIS A 231 -22.69 4.77 -23.76
N TYR A 232 -22.27 5.73 -22.92
CA TYR A 232 -22.57 7.15 -23.09
C TYR A 232 -21.32 8.01 -23.28
N GLY A 233 -20.12 7.49 -23.00
CA GLY A 233 -18.88 8.22 -23.16
C GLY A 233 -18.41 8.28 -24.62
N PRO A 234 -17.48 9.20 -24.92
CA PRO A 234 -16.87 9.28 -26.25
C PRO A 234 -15.99 8.06 -26.53
N PRO A 235 -15.69 7.71 -27.79
CA PRO A 235 -14.87 6.55 -28.15
C PRO A 235 -13.49 6.52 -27.44
N GLU A 236 -12.89 7.70 -27.22
CA GLU A 236 -11.61 7.87 -26.53
C GLU A 236 -11.65 7.43 -25.05
N ALA A 237 -12.85 7.39 -24.45
CA ALA A 237 -13.04 6.95 -23.07
C ALA A 237 -13.03 5.42 -22.89
N GLU A 238 -13.02 4.63 -23.98
CA GLU A 238 -13.06 3.17 -23.92
C GLU A 238 -11.91 2.58 -23.09
N SER A 239 -10.71 3.15 -23.22
CA SER A 239 -9.53 2.76 -22.44
C SER A 239 -9.73 3.00 -20.93
N THR A 240 -10.38 4.10 -20.57
CA THR A 240 -10.67 4.51 -19.19
C THR A 240 -11.77 3.63 -18.61
N ALA A 241 -12.75 3.26 -19.43
CA ALA A 241 -13.79 2.33 -19.04
C ALA A 241 -13.22 0.93 -18.75
N LYS A 242 -12.39 0.39 -19.65
CA LYS A 242 -11.69 -0.90 -19.46
C LYS A 242 -10.80 -0.86 -18.22
N PHE A 243 -10.13 0.27 -17.99
CA PHE A 243 -9.31 0.47 -16.79
C PHE A 243 -10.14 0.42 -15.49
N CYS A 244 -11.30 1.08 -15.46
CA CYS A 244 -12.18 1.03 -14.29
C CYS A 244 -12.66 -0.40 -14.00
N ALA A 245 -13.08 -1.15 -15.02
CA ALA A 245 -13.50 -2.55 -14.85
C ALA A 245 -12.36 -3.47 -14.35
N LEU A 246 -11.15 -3.27 -14.88
CA LEU A 246 -9.96 -4.01 -14.43
C LEU A 246 -9.68 -3.76 -12.94
N MET A 247 -9.72 -2.50 -12.52
CA MET A 247 -9.45 -2.12 -11.12
C MET A 247 -10.54 -2.59 -10.16
N ASP A 248 -11.81 -2.56 -10.56
CA ASP A 248 -12.95 -3.11 -9.81
C ASP A 248 -12.73 -4.62 -9.57
N SER A 249 -12.44 -5.36 -10.65
CA SER A 249 -12.21 -6.81 -10.59
C SER A 249 -11.01 -7.16 -9.72
N PHE A 250 -9.90 -6.41 -9.85
CA PHE A 250 -8.73 -6.58 -9.00
C PHE A 250 -9.06 -6.36 -7.53
N PHE A 251 -9.78 -5.28 -7.21
CA PHE A 251 -10.10 -4.95 -5.82
C PHE A 251 -11.05 -5.97 -5.19
N ASP A 252 -12.03 -6.45 -5.94
CA ASP A 252 -12.94 -7.50 -5.50
C ASP A 252 -12.22 -8.82 -5.20
N ILE A 253 -11.31 -9.25 -6.08
CA ILE A 253 -10.49 -10.47 -5.88
C ILE A 253 -9.64 -10.35 -4.61
N MET A 254 -9.07 -9.18 -4.37
CA MET A 254 -8.15 -8.95 -3.25
C MET A 254 -8.87 -8.67 -1.92
N ASN A 255 -10.19 -8.44 -1.94
CA ASN A 255 -10.99 -8.08 -0.77
C ASN A 255 -12.15 -9.05 -0.51
N ILE A 256 -12.01 -10.30 -0.94
CA ILE A 256 -12.96 -11.37 -0.63
C ILE A 256 -13.02 -11.58 0.88
N ARG A 257 -14.23 -11.56 1.43
CA ARG A 257 -14.49 -11.97 2.82
C ARG A 257 -14.88 -13.45 2.81
N ILE A 258 -14.01 -14.28 3.39
CA ILE A 258 -14.29 -15.69 3.69
C ILE A 258 -14.97 -15.76 5.07
#